data_AF-A0A953DP13-F1
#
_entry.id   AF-A0A953DP13-F1
#
_cell.length_a   1.000
_cell.length_b   1.000
_cell.length_c   1.000
_cell.angle_alpha   90.00
_cell.angle_beta   90.00
_cell.angle_gamma   90.00
#
_symmetry.space_group_name_H-M   'P 1'
#
loop_
_entity.id
_entity.type
_entity.pdbx_description
1 polymer ?
#
loop_
_entity_poly.entity_id
_entity_poly.type
_entity_poly.pdbx_seq_one_letter_code
_entity_poly.pdbx_strand_id
1 'polypeptide(L)' 'MDGVFPDGTTLSVPPRTRAQGFNSILTTTHRQNFLVPPRAHRSFPLAEL' A
#
# COMPACT_ATOMS: atom_id res chain seq x y z
N MET A 1 7.46 2.42 2.42
CA MET A 1 6.41 3.18 1.70
C MET A 1 7.03 4.45 1.13
N ASP A 2 6.55 4.93 -0.01
CA ASP A 2 7.05 6.07 -0.78
C ASP A 2 6.75 7.44 -0.12
N GLY A 3 6.11 7.45 1.06
CA GLY A 3 5.81 8.65 1.84
C GLY A 3 4.68 9.52 1.27
N VAL A 4 3.97 9.04 0.24
CA VAL A 4 2.85 9.75 -0.40
C VAL A 4 1.53 9.09 -0.02
N PHE A 5 0.65 9.84 0.61
CA PHE A 5 -0.69 9.39 0.96
C PHE A 5 -1.68 9.52 -0.21
N PRO A 6 -2.85 8.85 -0.16
CA PRO A 6 -3.84 8.88 -1.24
C PRO A 6 -4.40 10.28 -1.56
N ASP A 7 -4.34 11.20 -0.61
CA ASP A 7 -4.74 12.60 -0.74
C ASP A 7 -3.64 13.51 -1.32
N GLY A 8 -2.48 12.94 -1.64
CA GLY A 8 -1.32 13.65 -2.16
C GLY A 8 -0.44 14.29 -1.09
N THR A 9 -0.76 14.12 0.19
CA THR A 9 0.12 14.61 1.26
C THR A 9 1.43 13.83 1.27
N THR A 10 2.55 14.55 1.37
CA THR A 10 3.89 13.96 1.39
C THR A 10 4.49 14.07 2.77
N LEU A 11 5.01 12.95 3.28
CA LEU A 11 5.66 12.90 4.57
C LEU A 11 7.06 13.53 4.46
N SER A 12 7.36 14.55 5.27
CA SER A 12 8.69 15.20 5.33
C SER A 12 9.70 14.36 6.11
N VAL A 13 9.81 13.08 5.77
CA VAL A 13 10.70 12.13 6.41
C VAL A 13 11.54 11.45 5.34
N PRO A 14 12.86 11.72 5.28
CA PRO A 14 13.71 11.15 4.26
C PRO A 14 13.69 9.61 4.28
N PRO A 15 13.87 8.95 3.12
CA PRO A 15 13.95 7.49 3.03
C PRO A 15 14.97 6.90 4.01
N ARG A 16 14.66 5.73 4.58
CA ARG A 16 15.55 4.95 5.47
C ARG A 16 15.90 5.60 6.82
N THR A 17 15.26 6.70 7.18
CA THR A 17 15.46 7.31 8.50
C THR A 17 14.69 6.55 9.59
N ARG A 18 15.21 6.54 10.83
CA ARG A 18 14.52 5.90 11.97
C ARG A 18 13.12 6.47 12.23
N ALA A 19 12.88 7.73 11.86
CA ALA A 19 11.57 8.37 11.96
C ALA A 19 10.48 7.68 11.12
N GLN A 20 10.85 6.87 10.12
CA GLN A 20 9.90 6.06 9.35
C GLN A 20 9.45 4.76 10.07
N GLY A 21 9.94 4.50 11.29
CA GLY A 21 9.59 3.31 12.06
C GLY A 21 9.98 2.02 11.34
N PHE A 22 9.04 1.09 11.19
CA PHE A 22 9.27 -0.19 10.50
C PHE A 22 9.75 -0.05 9.05
N ASN A 23 9.35 1.01 8.34
CA ASN A 23 9.81 1.29 6.97
C ASN A 23 11.28 1.72 6.91
N SER A 24 11.93 1.97 8.05
CA SER A 24 13.38 2.23 8.10
C SER A 24 14.21 0.98 7.83
N ILE A 25 13.64 -0.20 8.08
CA ILE A 25 14.28 -1.51 7.91
C ILE A 25 13.71 -2.22 6.67
N LEU A 26 12.40 -2.15 6.47
CA LEU A 26 11.72 -2.82 5.37
C LEU A 26 11.72 -1.96 4.10
N THR A 27 12.19 -2.53 2.99
CA THR A 27 12.17 -1.87 1.67
C THR A 27 11.10 -2.51 0.79
N THR A 28 10.10 -1.72 0.41
CA THR A 28 9.11 -2.13 -0.61
C THR A 28 9.78 -2.10 -1.98
N THR A 29 9.88 -3.24 -2.65
CA THR A 29 10.47 -3.34 -4.00
C THR A 29 9.46 -3.08 -5.10
N HIS A 30 8.18 -3.36 -4.83
CA HIS A 30 7.10 -3.22 -5.81
C HIS A 30 5.78 -2.91 -5.10
N ARG A 31 5.00 -1.96 -5.64
CA ARG A 31 3.65 -1.63 -5.18
C ARG A 31 2.65 -2.00 -6.26
N GLN A 32 1.65 -2.81 -5.91
CA GLN A 32 0.56 -3.18 -6.80
C GLN A 32 -0.77 -2.74 -6.20
N ASN A 33 -1.37 -1.71 -6.79
CA ASN A 33 -2.73 -1.33 -6.47
C ASN A 33 -3.66 -2.03 -7.47
N PHE A 34 -4.68 -2.71 -6.99
CA PHE A 34 -5.70 -3.33 -7.84
C PHE A 34 -7.02 -2.58 -7.68
N LEU A 35 -7.72 -2.34 -8.78
CA LEU A 35 -9.11 -1.94 -8.71
C LEU A 35 -9.92 -3.15 -8.26
N VAL A 36 -10.52 -3.08 -7.07
CA VAL A 36 -11.44 -4.12 -6.62
C VAL A 36 -12.75 -3.92 -7.38
N PRO A 37 -13.16 -4.87 -8.25
CA PRO A 37 -14.38 -4.72 -9.01
C PRO A 37 -15.62 -4.75 -8.08
N PRO A 38 -16.72 -4.07 -8.45
CA PRO A 38 -17.97 -4.15 -7.73
C PRO A 38 -18.41 -5.59 -7.52
N ARG A 39 -18.75 -5.93 -6.27
CA ARG A 39 -19.09 -7.30 -5.84
C ARG A 39 -20.51 -7.74 -6.23
N ALA A 40 -21.22 -6.95 -7.05
CA ALA A 40 -22.62 -7.21 -7.42
C ALA A 40 -22.78 -8.48 -8.27
N HIS A 41 -21.81 -8.77 -9.14
CA HIS A 41 -21.78 -9.99 -9.95
C HIS A 41 -20.37 -10.58 -9.88
N ARG A 42 -20.01 -11.16 -8.73
CA ARG A 42 -18.70 -11.80 -8.56
C ARG A 42 -18.58 -12.97 -9.53
N SER A 43 -17.61 -12.91 -10.43
CA SER A 43 -17.33 -13.97 -11.41
C SER A 43 -16.51 -15.15 -10.84
N PHE A 44 -15.97 -15.03 -9.63
CA PHE A 44 -15.16 -16.07 -8.98
C PHE A 44 -15.61 -16.36 -7.54
N PRO A 45 -16.04 -17.60 -7.24
CA PRO A 45 -16.27 -18.07 -5.89
C PRO A 45 -14.92 -18.53 -5.32
N LEU A 46 -14.02 -17.61 -4.97
CA LEU A 46 -12.75 -17.96 -4.35
C LEU A 46 -12.76 -17.57 -2.86
N ALA A 47 -12.82 -18.63 -2.05
CA ALA A 47 -12.47 -18.72 -0.64
C ALA A 47 -13.29 -17.86 0.33
N GLU A 48 -14.52 -18.31 0.62
CA GLU A 48 -15.15 -18.08 1.93
C GLU A 48 -15.01 -19.39 2.73
N LEU A 49 -13.91 -19.50 3.48
CA LEU A 49 -13.75 -20.43 4.62
C LEU A 49 -13.29 -19.61 5.82
#